data_AF-A0A804RBI5-F1
#
_entry.id   AF-A0A804RBI5-F1
#
_cell.length_a   1.000
_cell.length_b   1.000
_cell.length_c   1.000
_cell.angle_alpha   90.00
_cell.angle_beta   90.00
_cell.angle_gamma   90.00
#
_symmetry.space_group_name_H-M   'P 1'
#
loop_
_entity.id
_entity.type
_entity.pdbx_description
1 polymer ?
#
loop_
_entity_poly.entity_id
_entity_poly.type
_entity_poly.pdbx_seq_one_letter_code
_entity_poly.pdbx_strand_id
1 'polypeptide(L)'
;MGDPRPRRSPAAPTLADKLRKHSTWLLLLLWFAVSLALFLSATPPAAAPLRRSSFLRSKPRALAATGAAAAPPVRIYVYDLPARFNRDWAVADARCARHLFAAEVAVHEALLAYTGRAARPEDADLFFVPVYVSCNFSTPNGFPSLSHARGMLADAVDLVQAGMPYWNRSAGADHVFVASHDFGACFHPMVSVSGEKLPTFSGLSLLRWVVA
;
A
#
# COMPACT_ATOMS: atom_id res chain seq x y z
N MET A 1 20.85 -55.09 -23.92
CA MET A 1 20.61 -56.21 -22.99
C MET A 1 20.25 -55.60 -21.64
N GLY A 2 18.96 -55.32 -21.42
CA GLY A 2 18.48 -54.69 -20.18
C GLY A 2 18.01 -55.78 -19.23
N ASP A 3 18.64 -55.87 -18.06
CA ASP A 3 18.31 -56.84 -17.02
C ASP A 3 16.94 -56.53 -16.40
N PRO A 4 15.93 -57.41 -16.50
CA PRO A 4 14.65 -57.20 -15.87
C PRO A 4 14.77 -57.59 -14.39
N ARG A 5 15.05 -56.60 -13.51
CA ARG A 5 14.97 -56.84 -12.06
C ARG A 5 13.57 -57.35 -11.69
N PRO A 6 13.46 -58.42 -10.88
CA PRO A 6 12.18 -58.94 -10.45
C PRO A 6 11.45 -57.91 -9.57
N ARG A 7 10.21 -57.57 -9.94
CA ARG A 7 9.28 -56.82 -9.08
C ARG A 7 9.02 -57.65 -7.82
N ARG A 8 9.63 -57.27 -6.69
CA ARG A 8 9.21 -57.73 -5.36
C ARG A 8 7.77 -57.30 -5.13
N SER A 9 6.87 -58.26 -4.93
CA SER A 9 5.50 -57.99 -4.49
C SER A 9 5.54 -57.30 -3.12
N PRO A 10 4.71 -56.26 -2.89
CA PRO A 10 4.65 -55.59 -1.60
C PRO A 10 4.21 -56.59 -0.52
N ALA A 11 4.95 -56.66 0.58
CA ALA A 11 4.60 -57.48 1.74
C ALA A 11 3.23 -57.06 2.28
N ALA A 12 2.45 -58.04 2.74
CA ALA A 12 1.15 -57.78 3.36
C ALA A 12 1.33 -56.82 4.56
N PRO A 13 0.48 -55.79 4.71
CA PRO A 13 0.61 -54.81 5.77
C PRO A 13 0.52 -55.49 7.14
N THR A 14 1.46 -55.18 8.02
CA THR A 14 1.50 -55.73 9.38
C THR A 14 0.30 -55.23 10.20
N LEU A 15 -0.04 -55.91 11.29
CA LEU A 15 -1.05 -55.41 12.25
C LEU A 15 -0.68 -54.01 12.76
N ALA A 16 0.61 -53.74 12.94
CA ALA A 16 1.14 -52.44 13.32
C ALA A 16 0.86 -51.36 12.25
N ASP A 17 0.99 -51.69 10.96
CA ASP A 17 0.64 -50.76 9.87
C ASP A 17 -0.86 -50.45 9.85
N LYS A 18 -1.72 -51.46 10.08
CA LYS A 18 -3.16 -51.24 10.22
C LYS A 18 -3.48 -50.34 11.41
N LEU A 19 -2.92 -50.62 12.59
CA LEU A 19 -3.12 -49.82 13.80
C LEU A 19 -2.64 -48.37 13.63
N ARG A 20 -1.49 -48.16 12.98
CA ARG A 20 -0.96 -46.83 12.68
C ARG A 20 -1.85 -46.07 11.69
N LYS A 21 -2.40 -46.76 10.68
CA LYS A 21 -3.37 -46.16 9.76
C LYS A 21 -4.66 -45.76 10.49
N HIS A 22 -5.18 -46.60 11.38
CA HIS A 22 -6.33 -46.25 12.23
C HIS A 22 -6.04 -45.07 13.15
N SER A 23 -4.84 -45.00 13.74
CA SER A 23 -4.39 -43.85 14.55
C SER A 23 -4.34 -42.55 13.74
N THR A 24 -3.83 -42.58 12.51
CA THR A 24 -3.84 -41.39 11.64
C THR A 24 -5.25 -40.92 11.30
N TRP A 25 -6.20 -41.83 11.05
CA TRP A 25 -7.60 -41.48 10.81
C TRP A 25 -8.27 -40.90 12.06
N LEU A 26 -7.99 -41.44 13.25
CA LEU A 26 -8.51 -40.93 14.52
C LEU A 26 -7.97 -39.53 14.83
N LEU A 27 -6.67 -39.28 14.57
CA LEU A 27 -6.06 -37.95 14.73
C LEU A 27 -6.65 -36.92 13.76
N LEU A 28 -6.91 -37.30 12.51
CA LEU A 28 -7.56 -36.42 11.53
C LEU A 28 -9.02 -36.11 11.92
N LEU A 29 -9.76 -37.10 12.40
CA LEU A 29 -11.12 -36.90 12.92
C LEU A 29 -11.14 -35.99 14.14
N LEU A 30 -10.19 -36.17 15.08
CA LEU A 30 -10.05 -35.29 16.24
C LEU A 30 -9.71 -33.85 15.83
N TRP A 31 -8.77 -33.67 14.89
CA TRP A 31 -8.40 -32.35 14.39
C TRP A 31 -9.56 -31.65 13.67
N PHE A 32 -10.33 -32.39 12.87
CA PHE A 32 -11.53 -31.87 12.22
C PHE A 32 -12.61 -31.49 13.23
N ALA A 33 -12.85 -32.33 14.25
CA ALA A 33 -13.82 -32.03 15.31
C ALA A 33 -13.41 -30.81 16.15
N VAL A 34 -12.12 -30.65 16.49
CA VAL A 34 -11.61 -29.46 17.19
C VAL A 34 -11.72 -28.21 16.32
N SER A 35 -11.34 -28.29 15.05
CA SER A 35 -11.46 -27.16 14.11
C SER A 35 -12.92 -26.75 13.91
N LEU A 36 -13.83 -27.73 13.77
CA LEU A 36 -15.26 -27.49 13.66
C LEU A 36 -15.82 -26.88 14.96
N ALA A 37 -15.42 -27.39 16.13
CA ALA A 37 -15.81 -26.81 17.42
C ALA A 37 -15.32 -25.37 17.58
N LEU A 38 -14.08 -25.05 17.19
CA LEU A 38 -13.54 -23.68 17.18
C LEU A 38 -14.29 -22.79 16.17
N PHE A 39 -14.66 -23.31 15.00
CA PHE A 39 -15.41 -22.56 14.00
C PHE A 39 -16.85 -22.28 14.46
N LEU A 40 -17.52 -23.24 15.12
CA LEU A 40 -18.85 -23.04 15.68
C LEU A 40 -18.84 -22.16 16.95
N SER A 41 -17.79 -22.23 17.77
CA SER A 41 -17.66 -21.34 18.94
C SER A 41 -17.14 -19.96 18.59
N ALA A 42 -16.59 -19.77 17.39
CA ALA A 42 -16.29 -18.46 16.82
C ALA A 42 -17.53 -17.70 16.34
N THR A 43 -18.76 -18.19 16.59
CA THR A 43 -19.94 -17.32 16.52
C THR A 43 -19.75 -16.20 17.55
N PRO A 44 -19.57 -14.94 17.11
CA PRO A 44 -19.50 -13.84 18.05
C PRO A 44 -20.80 -13.85 18.87
N PRO A 45 -20.76 -13.54 20.17
CA PRO A 45 -21.98 -13.31 20.92
C PRO A 45 -22.80 -12.30 20.11
N ALA A 46 -24.08 -12.63 19.91
CA ALA A 46 -25.04 -11.76 19.25
C ALA A 46 -24.75 -10.34 19.72
N ALA A 47 -24.30 -9.51 18.78
CA ALA A 47 -23.79 -8.19 19.09
C ALA A 47 -24.83 -7.52 19.99
N ALA A 48 -24.47 -7.32 21.26
CA ALA A 48 -25.26 -6.46 22.13
C ALA A 48 -25.48 -5.20 21.32
N PRO A 49 -26.73 -4.71 21.20
CA PRO A 49 -27.04 -3.60 20.33
C PRO A 49 -26.05 -2.52 20.70
N LEU A 50 -25.16 -2.17 19.76
CA LEU A 50 -24.16 -1.14 19.96
C LEU A 50 -24.95 0.04 20.49
N ARG A 51 -24.83 0.30 21.81
CA ARG A 51 -25.26 1.56 22.39
C ARG A 51 -24.53 2.55 21.54
N ARG A 52 -25.28 3.24 20.68
CA ARG A 52 -24.77 4.17 19.69
C ARG A 52 -24.06 5.24 20.49
N SER A 53 -22.79 5.00 20.77
CA SER A 53 -21.95 5.89 21.51
C SER A 53 -21.86 7.10 20.60
N SER A 54 -22.56 8.15 21.01
CA SER A 54 -22.63 9.44 20.34
C SER A 54 -21.25 10.09 20.16
N PHE A 55 -20.18 9.42 20.61
CA PHE A 55 -18.78 9.77 20.41
C PHE A 55 -18.23 9.48 19.00
N LEU A 56 -18.96 8.78 18.12
CA LEU A 56 -18.64 8.72 16.68
C LEU A 56 -19.35 9.78 15.84
N ARG A 57 -20.00 10.77 16.47
CA ARG A 57 -20.44 12.00 15.81
C ARG A 57 -19.32 13.05 15.75
N SER A 58 -18.10 12.63 15.43
CA SER A 58 -17.24 13.52 14.65
C SER A 58 -17.84 13.53 13.26
N LYS A 59 -18.71 14.53 13.00
CA LYS A 59 -19.14 14.86 11.64
C LYS A 59 -17.89 14.83 10.75
N PRO A 60 -17.95 14.29 9.52
CA PRO A 60 -17.00 14.74 8.53
C PRO A 60 -17.28 16.24 8.37
N ARG A 61 -16.52 17.06 9.10
CA ARG A 61 -16.65 18.52 9.08
C ARG A 61 -16.28 19.10 7.71
N ALA A 62 -15.92 18.25 6.75
CA ALA A 62 -15.55 18.60 5.40
C ALA A 62 -16.70 18.61 4.38
N LEU A 63 -17.91 18.11 4.69
CA LEU A 63 -18.98 17.97 3.66
C LEU A 63 -20.33 18.62 4.00
N ALA A 64 -20.42 19.36 5.10
CA ALA A 64 -21.64 20.10 5.47
C ALA A 64 -21.29 21.52 5.96
N ALA A 65 -20.81 22.35 5.05
CA ALA A 65 -20.77 23.80 5.20
C ALA A 65 -21.71 24.44 4.15
N THR A 66 -23.00 24.14 4.24
CA THR A 66 -24.04 25.04 3.74
C THR A 66 -24.08 26.25 4.68
N GLY A 67 -23.47 27.37 4.29
CA GLY A 67 -23.68 28.67 4.92
C GLY A 67 -22.47 29.38 5.54
N ALA A 68 -21.30 28.72 5.62
CA ALA A 68 -20.04 29.43 5.86
C ALA A 68 -19.44 29.72 4.48
N ALA A 69 -19.01 30.96 4.23
CA ALA A 69 -18.30 31.33 3.00
C ALA A 69 -17.30 30.21 2.66
N ALA A 70 -17.50 29.56 1.50
CA ALA A 70 -16.70 28.41 1.12
C ALA A 70 -15.23 28.80 1.23
N ALA A 71 -14.47 28.05 2.02
CA ALA A 71 -13.03 28.26 2.10
C ALA A 71 -12.48 28.29 0.66
N PRO A 72 -11.53 29.19 0.35
CA PRO A 72 -10.96 29.24 -0.99
C PRO A 72 -10.44 27.84 -1.36
N PRO A 73 -10.58 27.41 -2.63
CA PRO A 73 -10.10 26.12 -3.06
C PRO A 73 -8.59 26.02 -2.78
N VAL A 74 -8.15 24.88 -2.23
CA VAL A 74 -6.74 24.60 -1.97
C VAL A 74 -5.96 24.66 -3.27
N ARG A 75 -4.87 25.44 -3.29
CA ARG A 75 -3.97 25.53 -4.44
C ARG A 75 -2.85 24.52 -4.31
N ILE A 76 -2.75 23.63 -5.29
CA ILE A 76 -1.77 22.55 -5.30
C ILE A 76 -0.76 22.83 -6.40
N TYR A 77 0.53 22.92 -6.07
CA TYR A 77 1.58 22.96 -7.07
C TYR A 77 2.05 21.55 -7.38
N VAL A 78 2.17 21.22 -8.66
CA VAL A 78 2.69 19.90 -9.10
C VAL A 78 4.15 20.08 -9.49
N TYR A 79 5.04 19.35 -8.84
CA TYR A 79 6.45 19.34 -9.22
C TYR A 79 6.65 18.80 -10.64
N ASP A 80 7.40 19.53 -11.45
CA ASP A 80 7.88 19.05 -12.75
C ASP A 80 9.16 18.22 -12.55
N LEU A 81 8.98 16.91 -12.34
CA LEU A 81 10.08 15.97 -12.13
C LEU A 81 10.56 15.37 -13.45
N PRO A 82 11.86 15.02 -13.58
CA PRO A 82 12.35 14.23 -14.71
C PRO A 82 11.51 12.97 -14.95
N ALA A 83 11.26 12.64 -16.22
CA ALA A 83 10.34 11.57 -16.63
C ALA A 83 10.64 10.19 -16.01
N ARG A 84 11.91 9.93 -15.61
CA ARG A 84 12.35 8.72 -14.91
C ARG A 84 11.59 8.42 -13.61
N PHE A 85 11.00 9.44 -12.98
CA PHE A 85 10.20 9.29 -11.77
C PHE A 85 8.73 8.94 -12.05
N ASN A 86 8.25 9.16 -13.28
CA ASN A 86 6.84 9.01 -13.63
C ASN A 86 6.63 8.55 -15.08
N ARG A 87 6.59 9.46 -16.05
CA ARG A 87 6.12 9.22 -17.42
C ARG A 87 6.86 8.08 -18.13
N ASP A 88 8.14 7.88 -17.87
CA ASP A 88 8.90 6.77 -18.47
C ASP A 88 8.31 5.40 -18.08
N TRP A 89 7.79 5.25 -16.86
CA TRP A 89 7.12 4.03 -16.42
C TRP A 89 5.78 3.82 -17.11
N ALA A 90 5.02 4.89 -17.30
CA ALA A 90 3.73 4.84 -17.99
C ALA A 90 3.89 4.54 -19.49
N VAL A 91 4.99 4.99 -20.10
CA VAL A 91 5.37 4.67 -21.48
C VAL A 91 5.90 3.24 -21.59
N ALA A 92 6.70 2.80 -20.63
CA ALA A 92 7.28 1.45 -20.63
C ALA A 92 6.24 0.35 -20.49
N ASP A 93 5.18 0.57 -19.69
CA ASP A 93 4.12 -0.41 -19.48
C ASP A 93 2.74 0.24 -19.31
N ALA A 94 1.85 -0.02 -20.26
CA ALA A 94 0.48 0.50 -20.26
C ALA A 94 -0.35 0.08 -19.02
N ARG A 95 0.06 -0.97 -18.30
CA ARG A 95 -0.56 -1.35 -17.02
C ARG A 95 -0.40 -0.26 -15.96
N CYS A 96 0.66 0.54 -16.00
CA CYS A 96 0.86 1.64 -15.06
C CYS A 96 -0.36 2.59 -14.98
N ALA A 97 -1.01 2.84 -16.12
CA ALA A 97 -2.18 3.72 -16.21
C ALA A 97 -3.54 3.01 -16.04
N ARG A 98 -3.57 1.68 -15.87
CA ARG A 98 -4.82 0.88 -15.91
C ARG A 98 -4.93 -0.20 -14.83
N HIS A 99 -3.86 -0.51 -14.13
CA HIS A 99 -3.83 -1.52 -13.07
C HIS A 99 -4.54 -1.03 -11.80
N LEU A 100 -4.73 -1.93 -10.83
CA LEU A 100 -5.31 -1.63 -9.50
C LEU A 100 -4.64 -0.44 -8.77
N PHE A 101 -3.38 -0.15 -9.10
CA PHE A 101 -2.57 0.89 -8.46
C PHE A 101 -2.30 2.08 -9.41
N ALA A 102 -3.14 2.27 -10.42
CA ALA A 102 -3.03 3.38 -11.37
C ALA A 102 -3.38 4.75 -10.76
N ALA A 103 -3.70 4.82 -9.46
CA ALA A 103 -4.01 6.06 -8.77
C ALA A 103 -2.84 7.07 -8.82
N GLU A 104 -1.60 6.60 -8.88
CA GLU A 104 -0.41 7.45 -9.06
C GLU A 104 -0.50 8.27 -10.36
N VAL A 105 -0.83 7.60 -11.46
CA VAL A 105 -1.05 8.22 -12.77
C VAL A 105 -2.31 9.08 -12.76
N ALA A 106 -3.43 8.54 -12.26
CA ALA A 106 -4.72 9.20 -12.30
C ALA A 106 -4.74 10.51 -11.50
N VAL A 107 -4.16 10.52 -10.29
CA VAL A 107 -4.04 11.74 -9.47
C VAL A 107 -3.13 12.76 -10.14
N HIS A 108 -2.02 12.31 -10.73
CA HIS A 108 -1.13 13.22 -11.44
C HIS A 108 -1.82 13.90 -12.62
N GLU A 109 -2.49 13.14 -13.51
CA GLU A 109 -3.24 13.75 -14.63
C GLU A 109 -4.37 14.67 -14.14
N ALA A 110 -5.10 14.25 -13.11
CA ALA A 110 -6.21 15.04 -12.55
C ALA A 110 -5.71 16.38 -11.99
N LEU A 111 -4.57 16.38 -11.28
CA LEU A 111 -3.98 17.61 -10.76
C LEU A 111 -3.42 18.51 -11.86
N LEU A 112 -2.86 17.94 -12.94
CA LEU A 112 -2.43 18.73 -14.10
C LEU A 112 -3.61 19.41 -14.81
N ALA A 113 -4.78 18.76 -14.86
CA ALA A 113 -6.01 19.29 -15.43
C ALA A 113 -6.84 20.16 -14.46
N TYR A 114 -6.48 20.19 -13.17
CA TYR A 114 -7.23 20.89 -12.13
C TYR A 114 -7.08 22.40 -12.27
N THR A 115 -8.21 23.12 -12.36
CA THR A 115 -8.25 24.59 -12.52
C THR A 115 -7.72 25.35 -11.31
N GLY A 116 -7.73 24.74 -10.11
CA GLY A 116 -7.17 25.31 -8.89
C GLY A 116 -5.68 24.98 -8.68
N ARG A 117 -5.00 24.37 -9.65
CA ARG A 117 -3.56 24.11 -9.57
C ARG A 117 -2.79 25.43 -9.46
N ALA A 118 -1.88 25.53 -8.50
CA ALA A 118 -0.99 26.68 -8.39
C ALA A 118 -0.02 26.70 -9.58
N ALA A 119 -0.02 27.79 -10.35
CA ALA A 119 0.89 27.96 -11.47
C ALA A 119 2.33 28.22 -11.01
N ARG A 120 2.49 28.83 -9.83
CA ARG A 120 3.77 29.13 -9.21
C ARG A 120 3.81 28.55 -7.81
N PRO A 121 4.97 28.06 -7.35
CA PRO A 121 5.08 27.39 -6.06
C PRO A 121 4.89 28.34 -4.86
N GLU A 122 5.09 29.66 -5.02
CA GLU A 122 4.78 30.67 -4.01
C GLU A 122 3.29 30.83 -3.72
N ASP A 123 2.42 30.44 -4.67
CA ASP A 123 0.96 30.56 -4.54
C ASP A 123 0.32 29.29 -3.94
N ALA A 124 1.13 28.26 -3.64
CA ALA A 124 0.69 26.90 -3.32
C ALA A 124 0.52 26.65 -1.81
N ASP A 125 -0.62 26.07 -1.45
CA ASP A 125 -0.93 25.59 -0.10
C ASP A 125 -0.38 24.17 0.14
N LEU A 126 -0.29 23.37 -0.92
CA LEU A 126 0.26 22.02 -0.92
C LEU A 126 1.11 21.78 -2.16
N PHE A 127 2.04 20.85 -2.04
CA PHE A 127 2.84 20.38 -3.16
C PHE A 127 2.57 18.92 -3.45
N PHE A 128 2.37 18.59 -4.71
CA PHE A 128 2.29 17.22 -5.18
C PHE A 128 3.61 16.81 -5.84
N VAL A 129 4.16 15.68 -5.40
CA VAL A 129 5.41 15.12 -5.91
C VAL A 129 5.07 13.84 -6.71
N PRO A 130 5.05 13.90 -8.05
CA PRO A 130 4.55 12.81 -8.89
C PRO A 130 5.60 11.70 -9.07
N VAL A 131 5.61 10.70 -8.18
CA VAL A 131 6.50 9.52 -8.26
C VAL A 131 5.65 8.25 -8.45
N TYR A 132 5.92 7.48 -9.50
CA TYR A 132 5.14 6.30 -9.88
C TYR A 132 5.77 5.00 -9.36
N VAL A 133 5.85 4.87 -8.03
CA VAL A 133 6.50 3.74 -7.36
C VAL A 133 5.86 2.38 -7.62
N SER A 134 4.60 2.36 -8.04
CA SER A 134 3.84 1.12 -8.29
C SER A 134 3.90 0.66 -9.75
N CYS A 135 4.62 1.37 -10.63
CA CYS A 135 4.61 1.10 -12.07
C CYS A 135 5.73 0.19 -12.59
N ASN A 136 6.48 -0.48 -11.70
CA ASN A 136 7.43 -1.51 -12.09
C ASN A 136 6.80 -2.88 -11.98
N PHE A 137 6.39 -3.49 -13.09
CA PHE A 137 5.70 -4.79 -13.06
C PHE A 137 6.65 -5.97 -13.29
N SER A 138 6.56 -6.96 -12.41
CA SER A 138 7.26 -8.23 -12.60
C SER A 138 6.60 -9.04 -13.72
N THR A 139 7.40 -9.48 -14.69
CA THR A 139 6.93 -10.33 -15.80
C THR A 139 6.38 -11.70 -15.37
N PRO A 140 6.89 -12.39 -14.32
CA PRO A 140 6.42 -13.75 -14.04
C PRO A 140 5.03 -13.83 -13.41
N ASN A 141 4.64 -12.84 -12.61
CA ASN A 141 3.38 -12.84 -11.85
C ASN A 141 2.46 -11.66 -12.20
N GLY A 142 2.94 -10.68 -12.97
CA GLY A 142 2.17 -9.51 -13.38
C GLY A 142 1.99 -8.45 -12.30
N PHE A 143 2.46 -8.68 -11.07
CA PHE A 143 2.32 -7.76 -9.96
C PHE A 143 3.42 -6.69 -9.94
N PRO A 144 3.15 -5.50 -9.39
CA PRO A 144 4.19 -4.52 -9.14
C PRO A 144 5.29 -5.05 -8.21
N SER A 145 6.54 -4.77 -8.56
CA SER A 145 7.70 -4.88 -7.69
C SER A 145 8.02 -3.52 -7.09
N LEU A 146 7.94 -3.45 -5.76
CA LEU A 146 8.31 -2.25 -5.00
C LEU A 146 9.81 -2.18 -4.64
N SER A 147 10.65 -3.10 -5.13
CA SER A 147 12.07 -3.16 -4.75
C SER A 147 12.85 -1.86 -5.03
N HIS A 148 12.48 -1.17 -6.11
CA HIS A 148 13.10 0.08 -6.55
C HIS A 148 12.50 1.33 -5.86
N ALA A 149 11.31 1.20 -5.27
CA ALA A 149 10.49 2.35 -4.89
C ALA A 149 11.12 3.20 -3.79
N ARG A 150 11.82 2.57 -2.84
CA ARG A 150 12.55 3.27 -1.78
C ARG A 150 13.61 4.22 -2.34
N GLY A 151 14.48 3.70 -3.22
CA GLY A 151 15.56 4.48 -3.81
C GLY A 151 14.99 5.62 -4.65
N MET A 152 13.95 5.33 -5.44
CA MET A 152 13.28 6.34 -6.25
C MET A 152 12.65 7.47 -5.41
N LEU A 153 12.00 7.14 -4.29
CA LEU A 153 11.44 8.16 -3.40
C LEU A 153 12.53 9.01 -2.75
N ALA A 154 13.63 8.40 -2.30
CA ALA A 154 14.77 9.14 -1.74
C ALA A 154 15.37 10.09 -2.79
N ASP A 155 15.67 9.60 -4.00
CA ASP A 155 16.20 10.39 -5.10
C ASP A 155 15.25 11.55 -5.49
N ALA A 156 13.94 11.34 -5.42
CA ALA A 156 12.94 12.37 -5.70
C ALA A 156 12.93 13.45 -4.60
N VAL A 157 13.02 13.05 -3.34
CA VAL A 157 13.11 13.97 -2.20
C VAL A 157 14.40 14.78 -2.27
N ASP A 158 15.55 14.15 -2.52
CA ASP A 158 16.84 14.82 -2.65
C ASP A 158 16.81 15.85 -3.79
N LEU A 159 16.21 15.49 -4.93
CA LEU A 159 16.04 16.41 -6.06
C LEU A 159 15.16 17.61 -5.68
N VAL A 160 14.03 17.37 -5.03
CA VAL A 160 13.09 18.42 -4.61
C VAL A 160 13.72 19.35 -3.57
N GLN A 161 14.47 18.79 -2.62
CA GLN A 161 15.19 19.50 -1.57
C GLN A 161 16.33 20.35 -2.12
N ALA A 162 17.06 19.85 -3.13
CA ALA A 162 18.16 20.57 -3.77
C ALA A 162 17.67 21.69 -4.70
N GLY A 163 16.56 21.47 -5.40
CA GLY A 163 16.09 22.38 -6.45
C GLY A 163 15.21 23.54 -5.97
N MET A 164 14.56 23.44 -4.80
CA MET A 164 13.56 24.43 -4.39
C MET A 164 13.54 24.72 -2.88
N PRO A 165 13.38 25.99 -2.47
CA PRO A 165 13.36 26.38 -1.05
C PRO A 165 12.13 25.85 -0.30
N TYR A 166 11.13 25.34 -1.01
CA TYR A 166 9.83 24.99 -0.44
C TYR A 166 9.83 23.71 0.36
N TRP A 167 10.68 22.73 0.03
CA TRP A 167 10.82 21.54 0.86
C TRP A 167 11.33 21.90 2.25
N ASN A 168 12.36 22.73 2.32
CA ASN A 168 12.99 23.13 3.57
C ASN A 168 12.09 24.03 4.44
N ARG A 169 11.08 24.69 3.87
CA ARG A 169 10.16 25.58 4.61
C ARG A 169 9.29 24.83 5.61
N SER A 170 8.87 23.62 5.23
CA SER A 170 7.93 22.77 5.98
C SER A 170 8.58 21.45 6.38
N ALA A 171 9.84 21.26 5.97
CA ALA A 171 10.56 19.99 6.01
C ALA A 171 9.72 18.84 5.42
N GLY A 172 9.00 19.11 4.32
CA GLY A 172 8.18 18.15 3.60
C GLY A 172 6.74 17.98 4.12
N ALA A 173 6.33 18.70 5.17
CA ALA A 173 5.01 18.51 5.79
C ALA A 173 3.83 18.94 4.88
N ASP A 174 4.08 19.76 3.87
CA ASP A 174 3.11 20.16 2.85
C ASP A 174 3.32 19.44 1.50
N HIS A 175 4.17 18.42 1.46
CA HIS A 175 4.43 17.58 0.28
C HIS A 175 3.64 16.28 0.33
N VAL A 176 2.92 16.03 -0.75
CA VAL A 176 2.01 14.90 -0.92
C VAL A 176 2.56 13.98 -2.00
N PHE A 177 2.62 12.69 -1.67
CA PHE A 177 2.95 11.61 -2.59
C PHE A 177 1.76 10.65 -2.63
N VAL A 178 1.59 9.96 -3.77
CA VAL A 178 0.63 8.85 -3.89
C VAL A 178 1.42 7.56 -3.81
N ALA A 179 1.05 6.71 -2.85
CA ALA A 179 1.58 5.37 -2.70
C ALA A 179 0.40 4.40 -2.67
N SER A 180 -0.06 4.05 -3.86
CA SER A 180 -1.34 3.35 -4.01
C SER A 180 -1.26 1.84 -3.85
N HIS A 181 -0.04 1.27 -3.83
CA HIS A 181 0.15 -0.15 -3.56
C HIS A 181 -0.37 -0.53 -2.16
N ASP A 182 -0.80 -1.80 -1.98
CA ASP A 182 -1.25 -2.37 -0.70
C ASP A 182 -0.20 -2.28 0.45
N PHE A 183 1.05 -1.93 0.11
CA PHE A 183 2.15 -1.68 1.04
C PHE A 183 2.39 -0.18 1.24
N GLY A 184 1.38 0.68 1.00
CA GLY A 184 1.47 2.13 1.16
C GLY A 184 2.07 2.55 2.51
N ALA A 185 1.64 1.89 3.58
CA ALA A 185 2.18 2.10 4.92
C ALA A 185 3.66 1.68 5.07
N CYS A 186 4.15 0.74 4.25
CA CYS A 186 5.55 0.30 4.24
C CYS A 186 6.50 1.33 3.60
N PHE A 187 6.00 2.36 2.91
CA PHE A 187 6.86 3.49 2.52
C PHE A 187 7.34 4.30 3.71
N HIS A 188 6.61 4.27 4.83
CA HIS A 188 6.99 4.95 6.08
C HIS A 188 8.35 4.48 6.63
N PRO A 189 8.61 3.17 6.83
CA PRO A 189 9.94 2.71 7.20
C PRO A 189 10.95 2.88 6.07
N MET A 190 10.57 2.80 4.79
CA MET A 190 11.53 2.84 3.70
C MET A 190 12.32 4.16 3.62
N VAL A 191 11.78 5.30 4.04
CA VAL A 191 12.57 6.54 4.18
C VAL A 191 13.34 6.66 5.51
N SER A 192 13.01 5.85 6.54
CA SER A 192 13.64 5.97 7.86
C SER A 192 14.82 5.01 8.11
N VAL A 193 15.03 3.97 7.31
CA VAL A 193 16.09 2.96 7.54
C VAL A 193 17.45 3.29 6.89
N SER A 194 17.67 4.48 6.32
CA SER A 194 18.92 4.81 5.59
C SER A 194 20.07 5.21 6.52
N GLY A 195 19.91 5.11 7.85
CA GLY A 195 20.93 5.54 8.80
C GLY A 195 21.13 7.06 8.85
N GLU A 196 20.57 7.78 7.89
CA GLU A 196 20.41 9.23 7.92
C GLU A 196 19.15 9.54 8.73
N LYS A 197 19.38 10.01 9.94
CA LYS A 197 18.36 10.46 10.88
C LYS A 197 17.73 11.72 10.28
N LEU A 198 16.75 11.55 9.37
CA LEU A 198 15.78 12.60 9.08
C LEU A 198 15.32 13.13 10.45
N PRO A 199 15.41 14.44 10.71
CA PRO A 199 15.25 15.00 12.04
C PRO A 199 13.95 14.45 12.63
N THR A 200 14.05 13.80 13.78
CA THR A 200 12.92 13.19 14.48
C THR A 200 11.81 14.23 14.61
N PHE A 201 10.77 14.10 13.79
CA PHE A 201 9.64 15.01 13.79
C PHE A 201 8.83 14.78 15.06
N SER A 202 8.97 15.74 15.98
CA SER A 202 8.10 15.89 17.14
C SER A 202 6.68 16.20 16.66
N GLY A 203 5.78 15.21 16.74
CA GLY A 203 4.38 15.48 17.04
C GLY A 203 3.38 15.65 15.90
N LEU A 204 3.78 15.70 14.61
CA LEU A 204 2.83 15.63 13.51
C LEU A 204 3.30 14.69 12.40
N SER A 205 2.61 13.56 12.38
CA SER A 205 2.41 12.63 11.28
C SER A 205 2.32 13.30 9.90
N LEU A 206 2.73 12.55 8.87
CA LEU A 206 2.33 12.64 7.47
C LEU A 206 3.28 13.47 6.58
N LEU A 207 4.28 12.86 5.92
CA LEU A 207 4.01 12.45 4.53
C LEU A 207 2.55 12.07 4.40
N ARG A 208 1.73 13.02 3.93
CA ARG A 208 0.31 12.79 3.72
C ARG A 208 0.19 11.93 2.48
N TRP A 209 0.49 10.64 2.67
CA TRP A 209 0.21 9.62 1.68
C TRP A 209 -1.29 9.64 1.46
N VAL A 210 -1.69 9.96 0.23
CA VAL A 210 -3.03 9.59 -0.22
C VAL A 210 -2.99 8.07 -0.41
N VAL A 211 -3.39 7.36 0.64
CA VAL A 211 -3.82 5.97 0.53
C VAL A 211 -5.25 6.04 0.03
N ALA A 212 -5.45 5.68 -1.24
CA ALA A 212 -6.78 5.52 -1.83
C ALA A 212 -7.25 4.07 -1.65
#